data_AF-A0A7S2C1Q9-F1
#
_entry.id   AF-A0A7S2C1Q9-F1
#
_cell.length_a   1.000
_cell.length_b   1.000
_cell.length_c   1.000
_cell.angle_alpha   90.00
_cell.angle_beta   90.00
_cell.angle_gamma   90.00
#
_symmetry.space_group_name_H-M   'P 1'
#
loop_
_entity.id
_entity.type
_entity.pdbx_description
1 polymer ?
#
loop_
_entity_poly.entity_id
_entity_poly.type
_entity_poly.pdbx_seq_one_letter_code
_entity_poly.pdbx_strand_id
1 'polypeptide(L)'
;LGWKVVYSGDCRPSDALVRAGIGATVLIHEATFEDSMQEDAVAKKHSTVSEAIDVACRMGAHRTILTHFSQRYPALSPLPEDVSGRVLVAFDLLSVSFSNLRWAPHSVPVLRCIFPPEEVSEDAVDAVDGEDGHAEGGGKLKAVEEAGAEVSGHDGGR
;
A
#
# COMPACT_ATOMS: atom_id res chain seq x y z
N LEU A 1 0.72 24.79 -18.50
CA LEU A 1 0.55 23.87 -17.35
C LEU A 1 1.65 22.81 -17.40
N GLY A 2 2.30 22.53 -16.28
CA GLY A 2 3.35 21.51 -16.18
C GLY A 2 2.81 20.13 -15.80
N TRP A 3 3.69 19.13 -15.73
CA TRP A 3 3.34 17.79 -15.28
C TRP A 3 3.39 17.69 -13.76
N LYS A 4 2.45 16.95 -13.16
CA LYS A 4 2.45 16.59 -11.74
C LYS A 4 2.58 15.08 -11.61
N VAL A 5 3.69 14.64 -11.02
CA VAL A 5 3.94 13.23 -10.70
C VAL A 5 3.88 13.07 -9.19
N VAL A 6 3.16 12.05 -8.72
CA VAL A 6 3.03 11.71 -7.30
C VAL A 6 3.50 10.28 -7.13
N TYR A 7 4.29 10.05 -6.09
CA TYR A 7 4.78 8.72 -5.71
C TYR A 7 4.37 8.48 -4.26
N SER A 8 3.69 7.36 -3.99
CA SER A 8 3.16 7.06 -2.65
C SER A 8 4.27 6.72 -1.64
N GLY A 9 5.30 5.99 -2.08
CA GLY A 9 6.09 5.15 -1.19
C GLY A 9 5.25 4.03 -0.59
N ASP A 10 5.80 3.33 0.39
CA ASP A 10 5.07 2.30 1.14
C ASP A 10 4.15 3.00 2.14
N CYS A 11 2.86 2.71 2.05
CA CYS A 11 1.89 3.42 2.87
C CYS A 11 0.55 2.69 2.99
N ARG A 12 -0.15 3.02 4.07
CA ARG A 12 -1.61 2.89 4.15
C ARG A 12 -2.28 4.02 3.33
N PRO A 13 -3.52 3.83 2.89
CA PRO A 13 -4.31 4.87 2.23
C PRO A 13 -4.29 6.17 3.02
N SER A 14 -3.90 7.25 2.35
CA SER A 14 -3.55 8.51 3.01
C SER A 14 -4.28 9.69 2.39
N ASP A 15 -5.12 10.36 3.18
CA ASP A 15 -5.77 11.60 2.76
C ASP A 15 -4.76 12.75 2.55
N ALA A 16 -3.63 12.69 3.25
CA ALA A 16 -2.55 13.66 3.05
C ALA A 16 -1.95 13.50 1.65
N LEU A 17 -1.73 12.27 1.19
CA LEU A 17 -1.27 11.97 -0.17
C LEU A 17 -2.29 12.44 -1.20
N VAL A 18 -3.58 12.14 -1.01
CA VAL A 18 -4.67 12.62 -1.87
C VAL A 18 -4.64 14.13 -2.01
N ARG A 19 -4.62 14.87 -0.90
CA ARG A 19 -4.62 16.34 -0.90
C ARG A 19 -3.38 16.92 -1.58
N ALA A 20 -2.20 16.36 -1.33
CA ALA A 20 -0.97 16.80 -1.97
C ALA A 20 -0.99 16.56 -3.49
N GLY A 21 -1.65 15.48 -3.91
CA GLY A 21 -1.66 15.01 -5.28
C GLY A 21 -2.82 15.46 -6.17
N ILE A 22 -3.82 16.19 -5.67
CA ILE A 22 -5.05 16.54 -6.42
C ILE A 22 -4.75 16.93 -7.88
N GLY A 23 -5.36 16.23 -8.83
CA GLY A 23 -5.18 16.46 -10.27
C GLY A 23 -3.81 16.04 -10.80
N ALA A 24 -3.18 15.02 -10.21
CA ALA A 24 -1.92 14.46 -10.69
C ALA A 24 -2.02 14.01 -12.16
N THR A 25 -0.96 14.27 -12.92
CA THR A 25 -0.81 13.70 -14.28
C THR A 25 -0.57 12.20 -14.19
N VAL A 26 0.27 11.78 -13.24
CA VAL A 26 0.56 10.39 -12.92
C VAL A 26 0.64 10.23 -11.41
N LEU A 27 -0.07 9.24 -10.88
CA LEU A 27 0.16 8.68 -9.56
C LEU A 27 0.85 7.33 -9.72
N ILE A 28 1.97 7.14 -9.05
CA ILE A 28 2.62 5.83 -8.87
C ILE A 28 2.31 5.42 -7.44
N HIS A 29 1.54 4.34 -7.27
CA HIS A 29 1.07 3.90 -5.96
C HIS A 29 1.47 2.45 -5.70
N GLU A 30 1.89 2.17 -4.48
CA GLU A 30 2.10 0.79 -4.02
C GLU A 30 0.77 0.03 -3.94
N ALA A 31 0.80 -1.25 -4.26
CA ALA A 31 -0.34 -2.15 -4.16
C ALA A 31 0.16 -3.54 -3.74
N THR A 32 0.79 -3.59 -2.57
CA THR A 32 1.54 -4.76 -2.09
C THR A 32 0.66 -6.00 -1.93
N PHE A 33 -0.58 -5.79 -1.49
CA PHE A 33 -1.52 -6.86 -1.15
C PHE A 33 -2.72 -6.91 -2.10
N GLU A 34 -3.25 -8.11 -2.28
CA GLU A 34 -4.57 -8.30 -2.88
C GLU A 34 -5.68 -7.92 -1.89
N ASP A 35 -6.88 -7.67 -2.39
CA ASP A 35 -8.01 -7.24 -1.57
C ASP A 35 -8.45 -8.30 -0.54
N SER A 36 -8.17 -9.58 -0.79
CA SER A 36 -8.40 -10.68 0.16
C SER A 36 -7.47 -10.63 1.39
N MET A 37 -6.38 -9.86 1.32
CA MET A 37 -5.34 -9.77 2.35
C MET A 37 -5.38 -8.45 3.13
N GLN A 38 -6.57 -7.90 3.33
CA GLN A 38 -6.78 -6.61 3.97
C GLN A 38 -6.15 -6.53 5.38
N GLU A 39 -6.23 -7.60 6.16
CA GLU A 39 -5.68 -7.64 7.52
C GLU A 39 -4.16 -7.54 7.51
N ASP A 40 -3.50 -8.27 6.60
CA ASP A 40 -2.05 -8.19 6.39
C ASP A 40 -1.62 -6.81 5.91
N ALA A 41 -2.36 -6.20 4.99
CA ALA A 41 -2.10 -4.85 4.51
C ALA A 41 -2.12 -3.83 5.65
N VAL A 42 -3.09 -3.94 6.56
CA VAL A 42 -3.17 -3.10 7.76
C VAL A 42 -2.01 -3.39 8.72
N ALA A 43 -1.76 -4.65 9.03
CA ALA A 43 -0.72 -5.06 9.98
C ALA A 43 0.68 -4.62 9.54
N LYS A 44 0.99 -4.77 8.24
CA LYS A 44 2.29 -4.42 7.65
C LYS A 44 2.35 -3.00 7.07
N LYS A 45 1.27 -2.23 7.21
CA LYS A 45 1.19 -0.81 6.81
C LYS A 45 1.35 -0.55 5.31
N HIS A 46 0.91 -1.48 4.48
CA HIS A 46 0.88 -1.38 3.02
C HIS A 46 -0.55 -1.26 2.49
N SER A 47 -0.73 -0.99 1.20
CA SER A 47 -2.06 -0.85 0.59
C SER A 47 -2.48 -2.11 -0.16
N THR A 48 -3.79 -2.35 -0.21
CA THR A 48 -4.37 -3.29 -1.19
C THR A 48 -4.53 -2.62 -2.56
N VAL A 49 -4.79 -3.41 -3.60
CA VAL A 49 -5.06 -2.92 -4.96
C VAL A 49 -6.26 -1.96 -4.97
N SER A 50 -7.39 -2.35 -4.39
CA SER A 50 -8.60 -1.50 -4.36
C SER A 50 -8.39 -0.22 -3.57
N GLU A 51 -7.60 -0.27 -2.51
CA GLU A 51 -7.23 0.90 -1.72
C GLU A 51 -6.35 1.90 -2.48
N ALA A 52 -5.35 1.42 -3.20
CA ALA A 52 -4.52 2.25 -4.07
C ALA A 52 -5.35 2.92 -5.19
N ILE A 53 -6.31 2.17 -5.74
CA ILE A 53 -7.25 2.68 -6.75
C ILE A 53 -8.18 3.75 -6.14
N ASP A 54 -8.71 3.54 -4.93
CA ASP A 54 -9.52 4.55 -4.25
C ASP A 54 -8.74 5.85 -4.05
N VAL A 55 -7.49 5.77 -3.56
CA VAL A 55 -6.61 6.94 -3.41
C VAL A 55 -6.45 7.66 -4.75
N ALA A 56 -6.25 6.94 -5.85
CA ALA A 56 -6.14 7.53 -7.18
C ALA A 56 -7.43 8.24 -7.63
N CYS A 57 -8.58 7.61 -7.40
CA CYS A 57 -9.90 8.15 -7.72
C CYS A 57 -10.18 9.44 -6.95
N ARG A 58 -9.97 9.43 -5.62
CA ARG A 58 -10.13 10.62 -4.77
C ARG A 58 -9.14 11.73 -5.11
N MET A 59 -7.92 11.38 -5.52
CA MET A 59 -6.93 12.33 -6.02
C MET A 59 -7.31 12.94 -7.38
N GLY A 60 -8.22 12.32 -8.13
CA GLY A 60 -8.51 12.71 -9.50
C GLY A 60 -7.29 12.55 -10.41
N ALA A 61 -6.47 11.52 -10.16
CA ALA A 61 -5.28 11.27 -10.96
C ALA A 61 -5.67 10.92 -12.41
N HIS A 62 -4.98 11.53 -13.38
CA HIS A 62 -5.24 11.27 -14.79
C HIS A 62 -4.84 9.84 -15.15
N ARG A 63 -3.69 9.36 -14.68
CA ARG A 63 -3.25 7.96 -14.79
C ARG A 63 -2.66 7.47 -13.48
N THR A 64 -2.82 6.17 -13.24
CA THR A 64 -2.27 5.48 -12.08
C THR A 64 -1.41 4.32 -12.53
N ILE A 65 -0.22 4.20 -11.97
CA ILE A 65 0.66 3.06 -12.16
C ILE A 65 0.75 2.35 -10.81
N LEU A 66 0.20 1.14 -10.74
CA LEU A 66 0.33 0.27 -9.56
C LEU A 66 1.69 -0.42 -9.61
N THR A 67 2.38 -0.46 -8.47
CA THR A 67 3.72 -1.05 -8.33
C THR A 67 3.89 -1.67 -6.95
N HIS A 68 5.10 -2.16 -6.64
CA HIS A 68 5.47 -2.71 -5.35
C HIS A 68 4.59 -3.91 -4.96
N PHE A 69 4.36 -4.80 -5.92
CA PHE A 69 3.62 -6.04 -5.67
C PHE A 69 4.47 -7.01 -4.85
N SER A 70 3.84 -7.72 -3.91
CA SER A 70 4.49 -8.84 -3.25
C SER A 70 4.85 -9.91 -4.29
N GLN A 71 6.11 -10.33 -4.32
CA GLN A 71 6.61 -11.38 -5.23
C GLN A 71 5.91 -12.74 -5.05
N ARG A 72 5.22 -12.93 -3.92
CA ARG A 72 4.47 -14.16 -3.61
C ARG A 72 3.11 -14.21 -4.31
N TYR A 73 2.64 -13.11 -4.88
CA TYR A 73 1.38 -13.01 -5.63
C TYR A 73 1.65 -12.44 -7.04
N PRO A 74 2.30 -13.21 -7.93
CA PRO A 74 2.63 -12.74 -9.27
C PRO A 74 1.40 -12.57 -10.19
N ALA A 75 0.21 -12.97 -9.74
CA ALA A 75 -1.01 -12.90 -10.53
C ALA A 75 -1.53 -11.45 -10.62
N LEU A 76 -1.74 -10.96 -11.85
CA LEU A 76 -2.45 -9.72 -12.09
C LEU A 76 -3.93 -9.91 -11.76
N SER A 77 -4.33 -9.55 -10.54
CA SER A 77 -5.74 -9.56 -10.15
C SER A 77 -6.57 -8.71 -11.13
N PRO A 78 -7.81 -9.12 -11.44
CA PRO A 78 -8.67 -8.34 -12.31
C PRO A 78 -8.87 -6.93 -11.76
N LEU A 79 -8.55 -5.92 -12.58
CA LEU A 79 -8.90 -4.55 -12.26
C LEU A 79 -10.42 -4.36 -12.44
N PRO A 80 -11.06 -3.54 -11.59
CA PRO A 80 -12.44 -3.10 -11.81
C PRO A 80 -12.60 -2.46 -13.21
N GLU A 81 -13.71 -2.77 -13.88
CA GLU A 81 -13.93 -2.37 -15.28
C GLU A 81 -13.99 -0.85 -15.46
N ASP A 82 -14.47 -0.14 -14.44
CA ASP A 82 -14.60 1.32 -14.40
C ASP A 82 -13.26 2.08 -14.33
N VAL A 83 -12.18 1.41 -13.90
CA VAL A 83 -10.84 2.01 -13.79
C VAL A 83 -9.84 1.52 -14.83
N SER A 84 -10.20 0.51 -15.62
CA SER A 84 -9.31 -0.12 -16.62
C SER A 84 -8.76 0.87 -17.67
N GLY A 85 -9.43 1.99 -17.93
CA GLY A 85 -8.95 3.04 -18.85
C GLY A 85 -7.94 4.03 -18.24
N ARG A 86 -7.64 3.92 -16.94
CA ARG A 86 -6.79 4.87 -16.20
C ARG A 86 -5.61 4.21 -15.49
N VAL A 87 -5.74 2.93 -15.16
CA VAL A 87 -4.77 2.19 -14.36
C VAL A 87 -3.85 1.36 -15.26
N LEU A 88 -2.56 1.38 -14.94
CA LEU A 88 -1.54 0.53 -15.47
C LEU A 88 -0.97 -0.32 -14.34
N VAL A 89 -0.46 -1.50 -14.68
CA VAL A 89 0.32 -2.31 -13.76
C VAL A 89 1.78 -2.26 -14.19
N ALA A 90 2.66 -1.87 -13.25
CA ALA A 90 4.08 -1.91 -13.46
C ALA A 90 4.61 -3.35 -13.52
N PHE A 91 5.63 -3.54 -14.34
CA PHE A 91 6.48 -4.72 -14.35
C PHE A 91 7.91 -4.26 -14.51
N ASP A 92 8.86 -5.13 -14.21
CA ASP A 92 10.28 -4.79 -14.26
C ASP A 92 10.67 -4.21 -15.62
N LEU A 93 11.41 -3.10 -15.57
CA LEU A 93 11.86 -2.34 -16.74
C LEU A 93 10.75 -1.64 -17.54
N LEU A 94 9.51 -1.57 -17.02
CA LEU A 94 8.46 -0.76 -17.64
C LEU A 94 8.95 0.68 -17.86
N SER A 95 8.91 1.11 -19.11
CA SER A 95 9.20 2.49 -19.51
C SER A 95 8.02 3.06 -20.29
N VAL A 96 7.45 4.16 -19.81
CA VAL A 96 6.31 4.83 -20.44
C VAL A 96 6.62 6.31 -20.59
N SER A 97 6.53 6.82 -21.82
CA SER A 97 6.63 8.26 -22.06
C SER A 97 5.32 8.96 -21.71
N PHE A 98 5.39 10.23 -21.30
CA PHE A 98 4.19 11.02 -20.98
C PHE A 98 3.19 11.09 -22.14
N SER A 99 3.68 11.14 -23.39
CA SER A 99 2.82 11.12 -24.59
C SER A 99 2.00 9.83 -24.72
N ASN A 100 2.48 8.72 -24.17
CA ASN A 100 1.84 7.41 -24.27
C ASN A 100 0.93 7.08 -23.09
N LEU A 101 0.98 7.84 -21.98
CA LEU A 101 0.13 7.63 -20.79
C LEU A 101 -1.35 7.49 -21.12
N ARG A 102 -1.83 8.21 -22.15
CA ARG A 102 -3.21 8.14 -22.60
C ARG A 102 -3.63 6.73 -23.06
N TRP A 103 -2.73 6.01 -23.71
CA TRP A 103 -2.96 4.71 -24.34
C TRP A 103 -2.51 3.55 -23.47
N ALA A 104 -1.49 3.76 -22.64
CA ALA A 104 -0.82 2.70 -21.90
C ALA A 104 -1.74 1.79 -21.06
N PRO A 105 -2.85 2.24 -20.43
CA PRO A 105 -3.80 1.33 -19.77
C PRO A 105 -4.37 0.22 -20.69
N HIS A 106 -4.46 0.45 -21.99
CA HIS A 106 -4.97 -0.55 -22.95
C HIS A 106 -4.02 -1.73 -23.14
N SER A 107 -2.77 -1.68 -22.64
CA SER A 107 -1.89 -2.85 -22.64
C SER A 107 -2.24 -3.83 -21.53
N VAL A 108 -2.95 -3.41 -20.46
CA VAL A 108 -3.25 -4.29 -19.32
C VAL A 108 -4.03 -5.54 -19.70
N PRO A 109 -5.13 -5.47 -20.51
CA PRO A 109 -5.81 -6.67 -20.96
C PRO A 109 -4.90 -7.63 -21.75
N VAL A 110 -4.01 -7.08 -22.58
CA VAL A 110 -3.05 -7.87 -23.38
C VAL A 110 -2.02 -8.55 -22.46
N LEU A 111 -1.49 -7.82 -21.47
CA LEU A 111 -0.55 -8.38 -20.50
C LEU A 111 -1.16 -9.54 -19.72
N ARG A 112 -2.44 -9.46 -19.35
CA ARG A 112 -3.16 -10.56 -18.69
C ARG A 112 -3.35 -11.78 -19.59
N CYS A 113 -3.40 -11.62 -20.91
CA CYS A 113 -3.42 -12.75 -21.83
C CYS A 113 -2.04 -13.42 -21.97
N ILE A 114 -0.96 -12.65 -21.87
CA ILE A 114 0.42 -13.16 -21.95
C ILE A 114 0.83 -13.81 -20.63
N PHE A 115 0.39 -13.24 -19.51
CA PHE A 115 0.66 -13.68 -18.15
C PHE A 115 -0.69 -13.97 -17.45
N PRO A 116 -1.31 -15.13 -17.73
CA PRO A 116 -2.54 -15.50 -17.08
C PRO A 116 -2.31 -15.66 -15.56
N PRO A 117 -3.29 -15.29 -14.73
CA PRO A 117 -3.19 -15.52 -13.29
C PRO A 117 -3.06 -17.02 -13.03
N GLU A 118 -2.02 -17.42 -12.30
CA GLU A 118 -1.89 -18.80 -11.83
C GLU A 118 -2.95 -19.09 -10.76
N GLU A 119 -3.54 -20.29 -10.76
CA GLU A 119 -4.46 -20.68 -9.69
C GLU A 119 -3.67 -20.84 -8.38
N VAL A 120 -3.92 -19.94 -7.42
CA VAL A 120 -3.26 -19.97 -6.12
C VAL A 120 -3.87 -21.12 -5.30
N SER A 121 -3.07 -22.14 -4.99
CA SER A 121 -3.47 -23.21 -4.07
C SER A 121 -3.54 -22.67 -2.63
N GLU A 122 -4.54 -23.13 -1.87
CA GLU A 122 -4.80 -22.71 -0.47
C GLU A 122 -3.60 -22.91 0.48
N ASP A 123 -2.62 -23.73 0.11
CA ASP A 123 -1.45 -24.08 0.93
C ASP A 123 -0.35 -22.99 1.03
N ALA A 124 -0.46 -21.87 0.30
CA ALA A 124 0.56 -20.81 0.30
C ALA A 124 0.39 -19.75 1.41
N VAL A 125 -0.63 -19.89 2.26
CA VAL A 125 -1.02 -18.86 3.25
C VAL A 125 -0.15 -18.80 4.51
N ASP A 126 0.72 -19.79 4.75
CA ASP A 126 1.33 -20.02 6.09
C ASP A 126 2.82 -19.65 6.24
N ALA A 127 3.34 -18.68 5.47
CA ALA A 127 4.74 -18.25 5.63
C ALA A 127 4.92 -16.73 5.64
N VAL A 128 4.13 -16.02 6.44
CA VAL A 128 4.35 -14.61 6.72
C VAL A 128 5.30 -14.47 7.90
N ASP A 129 6.62 -14.56 7.65
CA ASP A 129 7.60 -13.98 8.57
C ASP A 129 8.94 -13.68 7.88
N GLY A 130 9.51 -12.53 8.25
CA GLY A 130 10.93 -12.21 8.11
C GLY A 130 11.32 -11.25 6.99
N GLU A 131 11.79 -10.06 7.41
CA GLU A 131 12.65 -9.12 6.69
C GLU A 131 12.01 -7.86 6.08
N ASP A 132 11.48 -6.99 6.94
CA ASP A 132 11.61 -5.54 6.74
C ASP A 132 12.61 -5.00 7.77
N GLY A 133 13.82 -4.69 7.30
CA GLY A 133 14.95 -4.26 8.10
C GLY A 133 14.66 -2.97 8.89
N HIS A 134 14.60 -3.09 10.21
CA HIS A 134 14.57 -1.95 11.12
C HIS A 134 16.00 -1.46 11.39
N ALA A 135 16.29 -0.21 11.02
CA ALA A 135 17.41 0.54 11.57
C ALA A 135 16.99 1.99 11.86
N GLU A 136 16.14 2.16 12.87
CA GLU A 136 16.08 3.43 13.62
C GLU A 136 17.10 3.37 14.76
N GLY A 137 18.12 4.22 14.69
CA GLY A 137 18.95 4.60 15.83
C GLY A 137 18.21 5.64 16.68
N GLY A 138 17.91 5.30 17.92
CA GLY A 138 17.31 6.24 18.86
C GLY A 138 17.36 5.70 20.29
N GLY A 139 18.10 6.39 21.16
CA GLY A 139 18.58 5.87 22.43
C GLY A 139 17.53 5.57 23.51
N LYS A 140 17.94 4.67 24.40
CA LYS A 140 17.32 4.29 25.68
C LYS A 140 16.87 5.49 26.50
N LEU A 141 15.61 5.50 26.92
CA LEU A 141 15.20 6.00 28.23
C LEU A 141 14.12 5.06 28.81
N LYS A 142 14.51 4.28 29.82
CA LYS A 142 13.59 3.53 30.68
C LYS A 142 13.06 4.51 31.75
N ALA A 143 11.75 4.66 31.85
CA ALA A 143 11.11 5.16 33.05
C ALA A 143 10.47 3.95 33.77
N VAL A 144 10.86 3.77 35.02
CA VAL A 144 10.47 2.69 35.92
C VAL A 144 9.19 3.12 36.62
N GLU A 145 8.18 2.25 36.60
CA GLU A 145 7.00 2.33 37.46
C GLU A 145 7.39 1.78 38.84
N GLU A 146 7.27 2.58 39.89
CA GLU A 146 7.28 2.08 41.26
C GLU A 146 5.95 2.38 41.96
N ALA A 147 5.53 1.37 42.69
CA ALA A 147 4.20 1.12 43.20
C ALA A 147 3.88 1.88 44.50
N GLY A 148 2.61 1.75 44.87
CA GLY A 148 1.93 2.46 45.95
C GLY A 148 2.62 2.42 47.31
N ALA A 149 2.56 3.57 47.98
CA ALA A 149 2.83 3.70 49.40
C ALA A 149 1.58 3.30 50.20
N GLU A 150 1.69 2.18 50.91
CA GLU A 150 0.84 1.85 52.05
C GLU A 150 1.25 2.73 53.24
N VAL A 151 0.27 3.32 53.94
CA VAL A 151 0.51 3.95 55.25
C VAL A 151 -0.49 3.37 56.24
N SER A 152 0.03 2.57 57.17
CA SER A 152 -0.71 2.04 58.32
C SER A 152 -0.90 3.12 59.38
N GLY A 153 -2.09 3.17 59.99
CA GLY A 153 -2.33 3.90 61.22
C GLY A 153 -3.57 3.35 61.91
N HIS A 154 -3.37 2.51 62.92
CA HIS A 154 -4.41 1.90 63.73
C HIS A 154 -4.60 2.70 65.03
N ASP A 155 -5.87 3.07 65.27
CA ASP A 155 -6.64 3.15 66.52
C ASP A 155 -6.15 3.92 67.78
N GLY A 156 -7.12 4.61 68.42
CA GLY A 156 -7.18 4.71 69.87
C GLY A 156 -7.57 6.04 70.51
N GLY A 157 -8.86 6.23 70.79
CA GLY A 157 -9.29 6.54 72.17
C GLY A 157 -9.92 7.90 72.53
N ARG A 158 -11.22 7.79 72.88
CA ARG A 158 -12.08 8.64 73.75
C ARG A 158 -12.64 9.96 73.22
#